data_AF-A0A2W7IP44-F1
#
_entry.id   AF-A0A2W7IP44-F1
#
_cell.length_a   1.000
_cell.length_b   1.000
_cell.length_c   1.000
_cell.angle_alpha   90.00
_cell.angle_beta   90.00
_cell.angle_gamma   90.00
#
_symmetry.space_group_name_H-M   'P 1'
#
loop_
_entity.id
_entity.type
_entity.pdbx_description
1 polymer ?
#
loop_
_entity_poly.entity_id
_entity_poly.type
_entity_poly.pdbx_seq_one_letter_code
_entity_poly.pdbx_strand_id
1 'polypeptide(L)'
;MPSLSAIGDPESVKYRYSKRTIFLVEGSGDKNAFEAIVGAGYEADIEFQIASAGAGQGGCKAVRDRVTELRPGNKRIFGLLDGEVAASVGATQALLYCTETIFTVPATDGLIFLGVHELENVYFENADVPAIISSLRSAASLHRHPPAQVAQSLDNNVSRFIRASVYKYTSAYFHSRGEMRGILNTKIFGHAPSAEVRKIVVAAVTSGGKIDWKTFVAQLIQTGRSARGALRGVASSPTARRSWLLRIADGKELLAKLRQLHGNLGDEVEGALLRDVCKGGYPNAFRTALFRVADVTPSTFAS
;
A
#
# COMPACT_ATOMS: atom_id res chain seq x y z
N MET A 1 -26.83 -6.05 -33.53
CA MET A 1 -26.59 -5.47 -32.19
C MET A 1 -27.34 -6.31 -31.17
N PRO A 2 -26.75 -6.68 -30.02
CA PRO A 2 -27.49 -7.36 -28.96
C PRO A 2 -28.56 -6.42 -28.39
N SER A 3 -29.69 -6.98 -27.96
CA SER A 3 -30.81 -6.22 -27.38
C SER A 3 -30.42 -5.57 -26.05
N LEU A 4 -30.74 -4.28 -25.89
CA LEU A 4 -30.57 -3.53 -24.63
C LEU A 4 -31.42 -4.11 -23.47
N SER A 5 -32.49 -4.87 -23.79
CA SER A 5 -33.34 -5.53 -22.78
C SER A 5 -32.72 -6.80 -22.16
N ALA A 6 -31.57 -7.26 -22.67
CA ALA A 6 -30.83 -8.40 -22.11
C ALA A 6 -29.71 -7.99 -21.14
N ILE A 7 -29.63 -6.69 -20.81
CA ILE A 7 -28.61 -6.14 -19.91
C ILE A 7 -29.06 -6.40 -18.47
N GLY A 8 -28.68 -7.55 -17.93
CA GLY A 8 -28.96 -7.95 -16.55
C GLY A 8 -28.20 -7.16 -15.48
N ASP A 9 -27.19 -6.38 -15.86
CA ASP A 9 -26.42 -5.49 -14.97
C ASP A 9 -25.84 -4.28 -15.74
N PRO A 10 -26.35 -3.05 -15.50
CA PRO A 10 -25.85 -1.82 -16.12
C PRO A 10 -24.36 -1.55 -15.85
N GLU A 11 -23.83 -1.93 -14.68
CA GLU A 11 -22.42 -1.72 -14.34
C GLU A 11 -21.52 -2.61 -15.20
N SER A 12 -21.87 -3.90 -15.35
CA SER A 12 -21.16 -4.82 -16.24
C SER A 12 -21.09 -4.32 -17.70
N VAL A 13 -22.12 -3.64 -18.19
CA VAL A 13 -22.11 -3.01 -19.53
C VAL A 13 -21.19 -1.79 -19.56
N LYS A 14 -21.24 -0.93 -18.53
CA LYS A 14 -20.33 0.21 -18.40
C LYS A 14 -18.87 -0.25 -18.41
N TYR A 15 -18.52 -1.29 -17.66
CA TYR A 15 -17.19 -1.89 -17.67
C TYR A 15 -16.83 -2.46 -19.05
N ARG A 16 -17.74 -3.18 -19.70
CA ARG A 16 -17.46 -3.83 -20.99
C ARG A 16 -17.19 -2.87 -22.13
N TYR A 17 -17.86 -1.72 -22.15
CA TYR A 17 -17.76 -0.74 -23.23
C TYR A 17 -17.00 0.54 -22.84
N SER A 18 -16.45 0.61 -21.63
CA SER A 18 -15.60 1.73 -21.23
C SER A 18 -14.38 1.80 -22.15
N LYS A 19 -14.16 2.99 -22.73
CA LYS A 19 -12.92 3.29 -23.45
C LYS A 19 -11.77 3.64 -22.51
N ARG A 20 -12.04 3.85 -21.22
CA ARG A 20 -11.03 4.17 -20.20
C ARG A 20 -10.38 2.91 -19.67
N THR A 21 -9.14 3.05 -19.20
CA THR A 21 -8.51 2.07 -18.33
C THR A 21 -9.01 2.27 -16.91
N ILE A 22 -9.50 1.21 -16.29
CA ILE A 22 -10.09 1.27 -14.95
C ILE A 22 -9.16 0.57 -13.95
N PHE A 23 -8.78 1.28 -12.90
CA PHE A 23 -8.04 0.72 -11.77
C PHE A 23 -8.99 0.57 -10.56
N LEU A 24 -9.27 -0.67 -10.20
CA LEU A 24 -10.02 -1.04 -9.01
C LEU A 24 -9.11 -0.93 -7.78
N VAL A 25 -9.55 -0.18 -6.77
CA VAL A 25 -8.79 0.09 -5.53
C VAL A 25 -9.57 -0.35 -4.29
N GLU A 26 -8.89 -0.45 -3.16
CA GLU A 26 -9.41 -1.09 -1.95
C GLU A 26 -10.43 -0.23 -1.20
N GLY A 27 -10.28 1.09 -1.23
CA GLY A 27 -11.17 2.03 -0.53
C GLY A 27 -11.19 3.45 -1.11
N SER A 28 -12.01 4.30 -0.50
CA SER A 28 -12.15 5.71 -0.90
C SER A 28 -10.90 6.55 -0.64
N GLY A 29 -10.14 6.24 0.43
CA GLY A 29 -8.86 6.87 0.72
C GLY A 29 -7.87 6.71 -0.44
N ASP A 30 -7.65 5.45 -0.86
CA ASP A 30 -6.77 5.12 -1.98
C ASP A 30 -7.24 5.76 -3.28
N LYS A 31 -8.55 5.67 -3.57
CA LYS A 31 -9.14 6.28 -4.76
C LYS A 31 -8.79 7.76 -4.82
N ASN A 32 -9.11 8.51 -3.77
CA ASN A 32 -8.91 9.94 -3.72
C ASN A 32 -7.42 10.30 -3.81
N ALA A 33 -6.54 9.52 -3.17
CA ALA A 33 -5.11 9.73 -3.22
C ALA A 33 -4.53 9.49 -4.62
N PHE A 34 -4.89 8.38 -5.28
CA PHE A 34 -4.40 8.09 -6.62
C PHE A 34 -4.96 9.05 -7.68
N GLU A 35 -6.22 9.48 -7.56
CA GLU A 35 -6.77 10.54 -8.40
C GLU A 35 -5.97 11.85 -8.24
N ALA A 36 -5.64 12.23 -7.00
CA ALA A 36 -4.82 13.41 -6.74
C ALA A 36 -3.37 13.27 -7.25
N ILE A 37 -2.77 12.08 -7.14
CA ILE A 37 -1.40 11.80 -7.61
C ILE A 37 -1.33 11.79 -9.14
N VAL A 38 -2.30 11.19 -9.83
CA VAL A 38 -2.34 11.21 -11.30
C VAL A 38 -2.55 12.63 -11.83
N GLY A 39 -3.36 13.41 -11.12
CA GLY A 39 -3.68 14.79 -11.44
C GLY A 39 -4.72 14.91 -12.55
N ALA A 40 -5.14 16.16 -12.80
CA ALA A 40 -6.13 16.46 -13.82
C ALA A 40 -5.59 16.27 -15.25
N GLY A 41 -6.50 16.07 -16.22
CA GLY A 41 -6.17 15.97 -17.65
C GLY A 41 -6.03 14.55 -18.19
N TYR A 42 -6.26 13.53 -17.37
CA TYR A 42 -6.18 12.11 -17.72
C TYR A 42 -7.50 11.35 -17.50
N GLU A 43 -8.58 12.07 -17.17
CA GLU A 43 -9.90 11.51 -16.88
C GLU A 43 -10.54 10.85 -18.11
N ALA A 44 -10.06 11.21 -19.31
CA ALA A 44 -10.45 10.55 -20.56
C ALA A 44 -9.76 9.19 -20.76
N ASP A 45 -8.61 8.97 -20.11
CA ASP A 45 -7.72 7.83 -20.33
C ASP A 45 -7.79 6.81 -19.17
N ILE A 46 -7.83 7.29 -17.92
CA ILE A 46 -7.80 6.49 -16.69
C ILE A 46 -8.96 6.86 -15.76
N GLU A 47 -9.48 5.85 -15.06
CA GLU A 47 -10.46 6.02 -13.99
C GLU A 47 -10.12 5.12 -12.78
N PHE A 48 -10.21 5.66 -11.56
CA PHE A 48 -10.09 4.87 -10.33
C PHE A 48 -11.48 4.58 -9.76
N GLN A 49 -11.75 3.32 -9.43
CA GLN A 49 -13.03 2.91 -8.87
C GLN A 49 -12.82 2.02 -7.65
N ILE A 50 -13.71 2.13 -6.67
CA ILE A 50 -13.67 1.25 -5.50
C ILE A 50 -14.24 -0.10 -5.93
N ALA A 51 -13.55 -1.20 -5.60
CA ALA A 51 -13.96 -2.53 -6.05
C ALA A 51 -15.30 -3.01 -5.46
N SER A 52 -15.77 -2.41 -4.36
CA SER A 52 -17.01 -2.80 -3.68
C SER A 52 -18.19 -1.95 -4.13
N ALA A 53 -19.30 -2.59 -4.50
CA ALA A 53 -20.56 -1.91 -4.84
C ALA A 53 -21.40 -1.48 -3.61
N GLY A 54 -20.96 -1.78 -2.37
CA GLY A 54 -21.73 -1.49 -1.16
C GLY A 54 -20.86 -1.24 0.09
N ALA A 55 -21.47 -0.64 1.12
CA ALA A 55 -20.81 -0.33 2.38
C ALA A 55 -20.35 -1.62 3.10
N GLY A 56 -19.05 -1.76 3.34
CA GLY A 56 -18.47 -2.80 4.20
C GLY A 56 -17.80 -4.00 3.51
N GLN A 57 -17.71 -4.03 2.17
CA GLN A 57 -17.01 -5.09 1.41
C GLN A 57 -15.77 -4.59 0.66
N GLY A 58 -15.01 -3.66 1.25
CA GLY A 58 -13.74 -3.16 0.68
C GLY A 58 -12.55 -4.10 0.88
N GLY A 59 -11.37 -3.66 0.47
CA GLY A 59 -10.10 -4.37 0.69
C GLY A 59 -9.63 -5.26 -0.46
N CYS A 60 -8.42 -5.78 -0.33
CA CYS A 60 -7.71 -6.48 -1.39
C CYS A 60 -8.46 -7.68 -1.99
N LYS A 61 -9.25 -8.41 -1.18
CA LYS A 61 -10.05 -9.54 -1.67
C LYS A 61 -11.10 -9.08 -2.69
N ALA A 62 -11.81 -7.99 -2.40
CA ALA A 62 -12.83 -7.46 -3.29
C ALA A 62 -12.24 -7.03 -4.64
N VAL A 63 -11.10 -6.34 -4.62
CA VAL A 63 -10.36 -5.97 -5.83
C VAL A 63 -10.00 -7.22 -6.65
N ARG A 64 -9.40 -8.24 -6.02
CA ARG A 64 -8.99 -9.47 -6.70
C ARG A 64 -10.15 -10.22 -7.34
N ASP A 65 -11.24 -10.40 -6.59
CA ASP A 65 -12.43 -11.09 -7.07
C ASP A 65 -13.03 -10.34 -8.28
N ARG A 66 -13.13 -9.01 -8.20
CA ARG A 66 -13.71 -8.19 -9.25
C ARG A 66 -12.84 -8.10 -10.50
N VAL A 67 -11.51 -8.06 -10.35
CA VAL A 67 -10.59 -8.18 -11.50
C VAL A 67 -10.75 -9.54 -12.18
N THR A 68 -10.82 -10.62 -11.39
CA THR A 68 -11.00 -11.99 -11.92
C THR A 68 -12.30 -12.11 -12.72
N GLU A 69 -13.37 -11.46 -12.25
CA GLU A 69 -14.67 -11.45 -12.89
C GLU A 69 -14.71 -10.60 -14.18
N LEU A 70 -14.24 -9.35 -14.11
CA LEU A 70 -14.47 -8.37 -15.16
C LEU A 70 -13.39 -8.37 -16.26
N ARG A 71 -12.14 -8.62 -15.91
CA ARG A 71 -11.00 -8.51 -16.84
C ARG A 71 -11.06 -9.49 -18.02
N PRO A 72 -11.58 -10.72 -17.90
CA PRO A 72 -11.79 -11.59 -19.07
C PRO A 72 -12.66 -10.93 -20.15
N GLY A 73 -13.64 -10.11 -19.76
CA GLY A 73 -14.52 -9.37 -20.66
C GLY A 73 -13.98 -8.01 -21.10
N ASN A 74 -13.08 -7.40 -20.32
CA ASN A 74 -12.39 -6.16 -20.67
C ASN A 74 -10.95 -6.13 -20.13
N LYS A 75 -9.96 -6.22 -21.03
CA LYS A 75 -8.52 -6.19 -20.70
C LYS A 75 -8.00 -4.85 -20.18
N ARG A 76 -8.82 -3.80 -20.17
CA ARG A 76 -8.52 -2.48 -19.62
C ARG A 76 -8.82 -2.35 -18.11
N ILE A 77 -9.28 -3.42 -17.46
CA ILE A 77 -9.58 -3.44 -16.02
C ILE A 77 -8.42 -4.03 -15.26
N PHE A 78 -7.89 -3.27 -14.30
CA PHE A 78 -6.79 -3.66 -13.43
C PHE A 78 -7.19 -3.49 -11.97
N GLY A 79 -6.53 -4.21 -11.06
CA GLY A 79 -6.57 -3.97 -9.63
C GLY A 79 -5.27 -3.30 -9.21
N LEU A 80 -5.36 -2.18 -8.50
CA LEU A 80 -4.22 -1.51 -7.89
C LEU A 80 -4.29 -1.72 -6.38
N LEU A 81 -3.29 -2.43 -5.85
CA LEU A 81 -3.24 -2.92 -4.48
C LEU A 81 -2.02 -2.37 -3.76
N ASP A 82 -2.10 -2.28 -2.43
CA ASP A 82 -0.92 -2.04 -1.60
C ASP A 82 0.14 -3.12 -1.85
N GLY A 83 1.42 -2.73 -1.77
CA GLY A 83 2.53 -3.63 -2.08
C GLY A 83 2.58 -4.83 -1.14
N GLU A 84 2.15 -4.66 0.11
CA GLU A 84 2.09 -5.75 1.09
C GLU A 84 1.20 -6.92 0.66
N VAL A 85 0.19 -6.66 -0.17
CA VAL A 85 -0.72 -7.69 -0.69
C VAL A 85 0.03 -8.68 -1.58
N ALA A 86 1.18 -8.29 -2.15
CA ALA A 86 2.05 -9.19 -2.90
C ALA A 86 2.51 -10.40 -2.05
N ALA A 87 2.57 -10.27 -0.72
CA ALA A 87 2.90 -11.39 0.16
C ALA A 87 1.84 -12.50 0.11
N SER A 88 0.57 -12.15 -0.08
CA SER A 88 -0.53 -13.13 -0.22
C SER A 88 -0.48 -13.92 -1.53
N VAL A 89 0.28 -13.48 -2.52
CA VAL A 89 0.52 -14.22 -3.78
C VAL A 89 1.94 -14.81 -3.85
N GLY A 90 2.65 -14.87 -2.71
CA GLY A 90 4.00 -15.42 -2.64
C GLY A 90 5.09 -14.52 -3.23
N ALA A 91 4.77 -13.25 -3.52
CA ALA A 91 5.65 -12.31 -4.19
C ALA A 91 6.28 -11.28 -3.24
N THR A 92 6.47 -11.63 -1.97
CA THR A 92 7.14 -10.75 -0.99
C THR A 92 8.53 -10.30 -1.48
N GLN A 93 9.26 -11.16 -2.18
CA GLN A 93 10.55 -10.78 -2.75
C GLN A 93 10.41 -9.67 -3.81
N ALA A 94 9.39 -9.75 -4.68
CA ALA A 94 9.15 -8.71 -5.68
C ALA A 94 8.96 -7.33 -5.01
N LEU A 95 8.16 -7.27 -3.94
CA LEU A 95 8.04 -6.06 -3.12
C LEU A 95 9.38 -5.61 -2.54
N LEU A 96 10.12 -6.50 -1.86
CA LEU A 96 11.34 -6.15 -1.15
C LEU A 96 12.46 -5.62 -2.07
N TYR A 97 12.51 -6.07 -3.31
CA TYR A 97 13.50 -5.64 -4.32
C TYR A 97 12.97 -4.63 -5.34
N CYS A 98 11.69 -4.25 -5.26
CA CYS A 98 11.12 -3.24 -6.16
C CYS A 98 11.81 -1.88 -5.95
N THR A 99 12.14 -1.23 -7.06
CA THR A 99 12.66 0.14 -7.13
C THR A 99 11.77 1.07 -7.95
N GLU A 100 10.72 0.53 -8.58
CA GLU A 100 9.73 1.26 -9.35
C GLU A 100 8.58 1.72 -8.44
N THR A 101 7.75 2.65 -8.92
CA THR A 101 6.57 3.14 -8.17
C THR A 101 5.46 2.10 -8.04
N ILE A 102 5.38 1.17 -8.99
CA ILE A 102 4.48 0.02 -9.03
C ILE A 102 5.19 -1.19 -9.63
N PHE A 103 4.68 -2.39 -9.39
CA PHE A 103 5.15 -3.62 -10.02
C PHE A 103 4.01 -4.60 -10.30
N THR A 104 4.28 -5.56 -11.18
CA THR A 104 3.38 -6.67 -11.52
C THR A 104 4.04 -7.99 -11.17
N VAL A 105 3.25 -9.00 -10.84
CA VAL A 105 3.74 -10.35 -10.52
C VAL A 105 3.27 -11.33 -11.62
N PRO A 106 4.13 -12.24 -12.11
CA PRO A 106 3.68 -13.31 -13.00
C PRO A 106 2.53 -14.12 -12.38
N ALA A 107 1.60 -14.58 -13.21
CA ALA A 107 0.41 -15.35 -12.81
C ALA A 107 -0.64 -14.60 -11.95
N THR A 108 -0.53 -13.28 -11.79
CA THR A 108 -1.59 -12.43 -11.23
C THR A 108 -2.15 -11.48 -12.29
N ASP A 109 -2.80 -12.03 -13.34
CA ASP A 109 -3.30 -11.22 -14.47
C ASP A 109 -4.19 -10.07 -13.97
N GLY A 110 -3.85 -8.86 -14.41
CA GLY A 110 -4.57 -7.64 -14.08
C GLY A 110 -4.30 -7.05 -12.70
N LEU A 111 -3.48 -7.67 -11.85
CA LEU A 111 -3.10 -7.11 -10.56
C LEU A 111 -1.79 -6.33 -10.65
N ILE A 112 -1.81 -5.13 -10.09
CA ILE A 112 -0.71 -4.18 -9.98
C ILE A 112 -0.55 -3.87 -8.50
N PHE A 113 0.69 -3.81 -8.05
CA PHE A 113 1.03 -3.58 -6.65
C PHE A 113 1.84 -2.28 -6.55
N LEU A 114 1.58 -1.48 -5.52
CA LEU A 114 2.46 -0.37 -5.19
C LEU A 114 3.88 -0.89 -4.93
N GLY A 115 4.89 -0.15 -5.41
CA GLY A 115 6.30 -0.42 -5.14
C GLY A 115 6.70 -0.20 -3.68
N VAL A 116 5.77 0.19 -2.83
CA VAL A 116 5.95 0.47 -1.41
C VAL A 116 4.99 -0.40 -0.58
N HIS A 117 5.18 -0.50 0.74
CA HIS A 117 4.36 -1.35 1.61
C HIS A 117 2.86 -1.02 1.50
N GLU A 118 2.49 0.25 1.66
CA GLU A 118 1.15 0.81 1.46
C GLU A 118 1.24 2.30 1.10
N LEU A 119 0.11 2.94 0.79
CA LEU A 119 0.05 4.35 0.39
C LEU A 119 0.81 5.30 1.33
N GLU A 120 0.74 5.11 2.65
CA GLU A 120 1.44 5.99 3.61
C GLU A 120 2.96 6.02 3.40
N ASN A 121 3.54 4.95 2.86
CA ASN A 121 4.96 4.90 2.55
C ASN A 121 5.34 5.81 1.38
N VAL A 122 4.40 6.08 0.45
CA VAL A 122 4.61 7.10 -0.58
C VAL A 122 4.83 8.46 0.06
N TYR A 123 4.07 8.80 1.10
CA TYR A 123 4.25 10.06 1.84
C TYR A 123 5.63 10.13 2.51
N PHE A 124 6.05 9.07 3.20
CA PHE A 124 7.35 9.06 3.87
C PHE A 124 8.53 9.22 2.91
N GLU A 125 8.42 8.72 1.68
CA GLU A 125 9.49 8.79 0.69
C GLU A 125 9.49 10.10 -0.10
N ASN A 126 8.34 10.75 -0.29
CA ASN A 126 8.18 11.82 -1.28
C ASN A 126 7.67 13.16 -0.71
N ALA A 127 7.37 13.25 0.58
CA ALA A 127 6.96 14.49 1.24
C ALA A 127 7.95 14.93 2.33
N ASP A 128 7.96 16.22 2.66
CA ASP A 128 8.65 16.74 3.86
C ASP A 128 7.82 16.48 5.12
N VAL A 129 7.74 15.20 5.51
CA VAL A 129 7.00 14.74 6.69
C VAL A 129 7.37 15.53 7.95
N PRO A 130 8.67 15.75 8.27
CA PRO A 130 9.05 16.53 9.45
C PRO A 130 8.53 17.96 9.44
N ALA A 131 8.64 18.68 8.32
CA ALA A 131 8.14 20.05 8.22
C ALA A 131 6.61 20.11 8.33
N ILE A 132 5.90 19.22 7.63
CA ILE A 132 4.43 19.19 7.62
C ILE A 132 3.87 18.90 9.00
N ILE A 133 4.35 17.84 9.68
CA ILE A 133 3.93 17.50 11.05
C ILE A 133 4.26 18.63 12.03
N SER A 134 5.37 19.35 11.84
CA SER A 134 5.71 20.49 12.69
C SER A 134 4.76 21.67 12.44
N SER A 135 4.37 21.91 11.19
CA SER A 135 3.53 23.05 10.78
C SER A 135 2.04 22.94 11.14
N LEU A 136 1.49 21.71 11.21
CA LEU A 136 0.06 21.47 11.45
C LEU A 136 -0.37 21.60 12.92
N ARG A 137 0.45 22.26 13.73
CA ARG A 137 0.24 22.39 15.17
C ARG A 137 -0.53 23.65 15.50
N SER A 138 -1.24 23.61 16.62
CA SER A 138 -1.84 24.82 17.18
C SER A 138 -0.75 25.84 17.51
N ALA A 139 -1.09 27.13 17.41
CA ALA A 139 -0.14 28.22 17.67
C ALA A 139 0.56 28.11 19.03
N ALA A 140 -0.14 27.59 20.04
CA ALA A 140 0.38 27.35 21.39
C ALA A 140 1.45 26.24 21.50
N SER A 141 1.65 25.44 20.45
CA SER A 141 2.53 24.26 20.45
C SER A 141 3.58 24.23 19.32
N LEU A 142 3.63 25.27 18.48
CA LEU A 142 4.57 25.40 17.36
C LEU A 142 6.05 25.19 17.76
N HIS A 143 6.47 25.67 18.94
CA HIS A 143 7.86 25.57 19.40
C HIS A 143 8.21 24.26 20.11
N ARG A 144 7.23 23.43 20.46
CA ARG A 144 7.48 22.26 21.32
C ARG A 144 8.10 21.08 20.58
N HIS A 145 8.05 21.09 19.25
CA HIS A 145 8.46 19.96 18.44
C HIS A 145 8.96 20.39 17.05
N PRO A 146 10.23 20.82 16.96
CA PRO A 146 10.83 21.23 15.69
C PRO A 146 10.92 20.06 14.71
N PRO A 147 11.04 20.32 13.39
CA PRO A 147 11.17 19.28 12.37
C PRO A 147 12.26 18.24 12.68
N ALA A 148 13.41 18.69 13.23
CA ALA A 148 14.49 17.80 13.63
C ALA A 148 14.06 16.71 14.66
N GLN A 149 13.17 17.05 15.59
CA GLN A 149 12.65 16.09 16.57
C GLN A 149 11.67 15.09 15.93
N VAL A 150 10.89 15.54 14.93
CA VAL A 150 10.01 14.66 14.16
C VAL A 150 10.82 13.69 13.31
N ALA A 151 11.86 14.18 12.64
CA ALA A 151 12.79 13.35 11.87
C ALA A 151 13.46 12.28 12.75
N GLN A 152 13.96 12.66 13.93
CA GLN A 152 14.52 11.72 14.89
C GLN A 152 13.49 10.68 15.36
N SER A 153 12.25 11.10 15.60
CA SER A 153 11.17 10.19 16.01
C SER A 153 10.81 9.20 14.90
N LEU A 154 10.78 9.65 13.64
CA LEU A 154 10.58 8.79 12.47
C LEU A 154 11.69 7.75 12.37
N ASP A 155 12.95 8.18 12.41
CA ASP A 155 14.11 7.29 12.28
C ASP A 155 14.21 6.29 13.45
N ASN A 156 13.85 6.69 14.67
CA ASN A 156 13.82 5.81 15.84
C ASN A 156 12.73 4.73 15.77
N ASN A 157 11.61 5.00 15.10
CA ASN A 157 10.47 4.09 15.06
C ASN A 157 10.45 3.20 13.80
N VAL A 158 11.05 3.61 12.69
CA VAL A 158 10.99 2.88 11.40
C VAL A 158 11.40 1.41 11.54
N SER A 159 12.47 1.13 12.28
CA SER A 159 12.98 -0.25 12.45
C SER A 159 11.98 -1.17 13.18
N ARG A 160 11.20 -0.61 14.11
CA ARG A 160 10.15 -1.34 14.84
C ARG A 160 8.99 -1.69 13.91
N PHE A 161 8.61 -0.79 13.03
CA PHE A 161 7.53 -1.00 12.08
C PHE A 161 7.94 -1.86 10.87
N ILE A 162 9.23 -1.91 10.50
CA ILE A 162 9.73 -2.93 9.56
C ILE A 162 9.57 -4.34 10.13
N ARG A 163 9.85 -4.52 11.44
CA ARG A 163 9.61 -5.81 12.09
C ARG A 163 8.12 -6.16 11.98
N ALA A 164 7.22 -5.20 12.24
CA ALA A 164 5.79 -5.40 12.11
C ALA A 164 5.40 -5.86 10.68
N SER A 165 5.90 -5.20 9.64
CA SER A 165 5.67 -5.60 8.24
C SER A 165 6.14 -7.01 7.92
N VAL A 166 7.30 -7.44 8.45
CA VAL A 166 7.80 -8.81 8.24
C VAL A 166 6.86 -9.86 8.86
N TYR A 167 6.25 -9.57 10.01
CA TYR A 167 5.20 -10.42 10.58
C TYR A 167 3.94 -10.38 9.70
N LYS A 168 3.55 -9.21 9.22
CA LYS A 168 2.38 -9.01 8.35
C LYS A 168 2.52 -9.82 7.06
N TYR A 169 3.63 -9.69 6.32
CA TYR A 169 3.93 -10.48 5.12
C TYR A 169 3.89 -11.99 5.38
N THR A 170 4.48 -12.43 6.50
CA THR A 170 4.50 -13.86 6.86
C THR A 170 3.09 -14.37 7.14
N SER A 171 2.28 -13.61 7.88
CA SER A 171 0.89 -13.97 8.13
C SER A 171 0.00 -13.88 6.88
N ALA A 172 0.26 -12.93 5.98
CA ALA A 172 -0.43 -12.78 4.70
C ALA A 172 -0.19 -13.97 3.77
N TYR A 173 1.03 -14.51 3.77
CA TYR A 173 1.40 -15.73 3.05
C TYR A 173 0.63 -16.97 3.55
N PHE A 174 0.54 -17.16 4.87
CA PHE A 174 -0.21 -18.29 5.44
C PHE A 174 -1.72 -18.10 5.33
N HIS A 175 -2.21 -16.87 5.50
CA HIS A 175 -3.62 -16.56 5.40
C HIS A 175 -4.17 -16.86 4.00
N SER A 176 -3.44 -16.47 2.94
CA SER A 176 -3.88 -16.70 1.56
C SER A 176 -3.96 -18.18 1.18
N ARG A 177 -3.26 -19.05 1.92
CA ARG A 177 -3.27 -20.51 1.78
C ARG A 177 -4.32 -21.18 2.67
N GLY A 178 -5.11 -20.39 3.40
CA GLY A 178 -6.11 -20.88 4.35
C GLY A 178 -5.50 -21.55 5.58
N GLU A 179 -4.22 -21.31 5.86
CA GLU A 179 -3.45 -21.87 6.97
C GLU A 179 -3.55 -20.99 8.24
N MET A 180 -3.85 -19.70 8.08
CA MET A 180 -4.17 -18.77 9.17
C MET A 180 -5.55 -18.14 8.98
N ARG A 181 -6.28 -17.89 10.08
CA ARG A 181 -7.62 -17.27 10.06
C ARG A 181 -7.61 -15.82 9.57
N GLY A 182 -6.51 -15.11 9.79
CA GLY A 182 -6.36 -13.72 9.38
C GLY A 182 -4.91 -13.28 9.37
N ILE A 183 -4.68 -12.09 8.84
CA ILE A 183 -3.40 -11.39 8.84
C ILE A 183 -3.17 -10.80 10.25
N LEU A 184 -1.94 -10.84 10.75
CA LEU A 184 -1.61 -10.32 12.06
C LEU A 184 -1.85 -8.80 12.11
N ASN A 185 -2.60 -8.36 13.13
CA ASN A 185 -2.76 -6.94 13.41
C ASN A 185 -1.46 -6.37 14.00
N THR A 186 -0.82 -5.49 13.23
CA THR A 186 0.48 -4.90 13.55
C THR A 186 0.41 -3.74 14.55
N LYS A 187 -0.79 -3.25 14.92
CA LYS A 187 -1.01 -2.25 15.99
C LYS A 187 -0.32 -2.63 17.30
N ILE A 188 -0.28 -3.93 17.61
CA ILE A 188 0.38 -4.44 18.82
C ILE A 188 1.86 -4.08 18.87
N PHE A 189 2.51 -3.90 17.71
CA PHE A 189 3.89 -3.47 17.62
C PHE A 189 4.07 -1.99 17.90
N GLY A 190 3.03 -1.14 17.89
CA GLY A 190 3.14 0.28 18.29
C GLY A 190 3.00 0.50 19.80
N HIS A 191 2.27 -0.38 20.48
CA HIS A 191 1.77 -0.14 21.84
C HIS A 191 2.26 -1.14 22.90
N ALA A 192 2.43 -2.42 22.56
CA ALA A 192 2.70 -3.46 23.55
C ALA A 192 4.20 -3.70 23.77
N PRO A 193 4.62 -4.09 25.00
CA PRO A 193 5.96 -4.60 25.27
C PRO A 193 6.26 -5.89 24.47
N SER A 194 7.53 -6.14 24.16
CA SER A 194 7.96 -7.28 23.33
C SER A 194 7.46 -8.65 23.81
N ALA A 195 7.39 -8.86 25.13
CA ALA A 195 6.92 -10.12 25.70
C ALA A 195 5.42 -10.36 25.45
N GLU A 196 4.62 -9.30 25.45
CA GLU A 196 3.18 -9.35 25.19
C GLU A 196 2.90 -9.54 23.69
N VAL A 197 3.64 -8.85 22.82
CA VAL A 197 3.60 -9.06 21.37
C VAL A 197 3.79 -10.55 21.03
N ARG A 198 4.77 -11.22 21.64
CA ARG A 198 5.01 -12.65 21.40
C ARG A 198 3.78 -13.51 21.76
N LYS A 199 3.16 -13.27 22.92
CA LYS A 199 1.98 -14.03 23.36
C LYS A 199 0.81 -13.87 22.38
N ILE A 200 0.54 -12.62 21.97
CA ILE A 200 -0.54 -12.30 21.03
C ILE A 200 -0.30 -12.97 19.68
N VAL A 201 0.93 -12.87 19.15
CA VAL A 201 1.27 -13.47 17.86
C VAL A 201 1.17 -14.99 17.90
N VAL A 202 1.69 -15.65 18.95
CA VAL A 202 1.58 -17.11 19.09
C VAL A 202 0.12 -17.54 19.11
N ALA A 203 -0.72 -16.88 19.90
CA ALA A 203 -2.14 -17.19 19.99
C ALA A 203 -2.85 -17.03 18.63
N ALA A 204 -2.55 -15.95 17.90
CA ALA A 204 -3.12 -15.73 16.58
C ALA A 204 -2.72 -16.82 15.56
N VAL A 205 -1.44 -17.21 15.55
CA VAL A 205 -0.90 -18.28 14.68
C VAL A 205 -1.54 -19.63 14.97
N THR A 206 -1.66 -20.00 16.24
CA THR A 206 -2.13 -21.34 16.63
C THR A 206 -3.65 -21.46 16.74
N SER A 207 -4.39 -20.35 16.78
CA SER A 207 -5.86 -20.34 16.94
C SER A 207 -6.64 -21.14 15.88
N GLY A 208 -6.06 -21.34 14.70
CA GLY A 208 -6.67 -22.09 13.60
C GLY A 208 -6.30 -23.58 13.53
N GLY A 209 -5.30 -24.03 14.30
CA GLY A 209 -4.85 -25.42 14.35
C GLY A 209 -4.17 -25.98 13.08
N LYS A 210 -4.09 -25.21 11.99
CA LYS A 210 -3.53 -25.68 10.70
C LYS A 210 -2.03 -25.52 10.56
N ILE A 211 -1.41 -24.62 11.34
CA ILE A 211 0.04 -24.46 11.40
C ILE A 211 0.48 -24.37 12.86
N ASP A 212 1.69 -24.88 13.12
CA ASP A 212 2.33 -24.72 14.42
C ASP A 212 3.22 -23.47 14.45
N TRP A 213 3.63 -23.10 15.67
CA TRP A 213 4.53 -21.97 15.89
C TRP A 213 5.88 -22.14 15.17
N LYS A 214 6.38 -23.38 15.06
CA LYS A 214 7.68 -23.67 14.44
C LYS A 214 7.67 -23.38 12.95
N THR A 215 6.60 -23.76 12.25
CA THR A 215 6.35 -23.54 10.83
C THR A 215 6.25 -22.04 10.55
N PHE A 216 5.48 -21.31 11.37
CA PHE A 216 5.40 -19.86 11.27
C PHE A 216 6.76 -19.19 11.45
N VAL A 217 7.53 -19.59 12.47
CA VAL A 217 8.86 -19.04 12.73
C VAL A 217 9.85 -19.33 11.59
N ALA A 218 9.80 -20.52 11.00
CA ALA A 218 10.66 -20.86 9.86
C ALA A 218 10.41 -19.91 8.67
N GLN A 219 9.14 -19.69 8.32
CA GLN A 219 8.77 -18.73 7.27
C GLN A 219 9.13 -17.28 7.66
N LEU A 220 8.90 -16.88 8.92
CA LEU A 220 9.27 -15.55 9.42
C LEU A 220 10.78 -15.30 9.27
N ILE A 221 11.60 -16.30 9.59
CA ILE A 221 13.07 -16.25 9.42
C ILE A 221 13.42 -16.09 7.94
N GLN A 222 12.75 -16.81 7.04
CA GLN A 222 12.97 -16.70 5.59
C GLN A 222 12.59 -15.31 5.06
N THR A 223 11.43 -14.79 5.44
CA THR A 223 10.99 -13.44 5.11
C THR A 223 11.99 -12.39 5.64
N GLY A 224 12.40 -12.52 6.90
CA GLY A 224 13.38 -11.62 7.52
C GLY A 224 14.80 -11.74 6.94
N ARG A 225 15.20 -12.90 6.43
CA ARG A 225 16.45 -13.06 5.66
C ARG A 225 16.35 -12.35 4.31
N SER A 226 15.22 -12.48 3.62
CA SER A 226 14.98 -11.80 2.34
C SER A 226 15.00 -10.27 2.51
N ALA A 227 14.33 -9.74 3.54
CA ALA A 227 14.33 -8.32 3.87
C ALA A 227 15.74 -7.79 4.18
N ARG A 228 16.53 -8.52 4.98
CA ARG A 228 17.94 -8.18 5.24
C ARG A 228 18.81 -8.28 3.98
N GLY A 229 18.51 -9.21 3.09
CA GLY A 229 19.17 -9.33 1.78
C GLY A 229 18.96 -8.07 0.95
N ALA A 230 17.71 -7.67 0.76
CA ALA A 230 17.34 -6.46 0.02
C ALA A 230 17.95 -5.19 0.64
N LEU A 231 17.86 -5.02 1.97
CA LEU A 231 18.48 -3.88 2.66
C LEU A 231 20.00 -3.83 2.45
N ARG A 232 20.70 -4.97 2.47
CA ARG A 232 22.15 -5.02 2.20
C ARG A 232 22.49 -4.61 0.76
N GLY A 233 21.63 -4.94 -0.20
CA GLY A 233 21.79 -4.54 -1.60
C GLY A 233 21.80 -3.01 -1.80
N VAL A 234 21.14 -2.26 -0.92
CA VAL A 234 21.07 -0.79 -0.97
C VAL A 234 21.86 -0.10 0.16
N ALA A 235 22.57 -0.87 1.00
CA ALA A 235 23.18 -0.36 2.22
C ALA A 235 24.39 0.57 2.00
N SER A 236 24.99 0.56 0.81
CA SER A 236 26.15 1.39 0.47
C SER A 236 25.81 2.89 0.38
N SER A 237 24.55 3.25 0.20
CA SER A 237 24.09 4.64 0.19
C SER A 237 23.17 4.89 1.41
N PRO A 238 23.53 5.81 2.33
CA PRO A 238 22.68 6.16 3.47
C PRO A 238 21.28 6.60 3.03
N THR A 239 21.18 7.34 1.93
CA THR A 239 19.92 7.79 1.34
C THR A 239 19.10 6.61 0.81
N ALA A 240 19.70 5.71 0.03
CA ALA A 240 19.00 4.53 -0.50
C ALA A 240 18.57 3.58 0.62
N ARG A 241 19.43 3.42 1.64
CA ARG A 241 19.11 2.67 2.85
C ARG A 241 17.89 3.27 3.55
N ARG A 242 17.86 4.58 3.78
CA ARG A 242 16.75 5.26 4.46
C ARG A 242 15.45 5.14 3.65
N SER A 243 15.50 5.40 2.34
CA SER A 243 14.36 5.21 1.43
C SER A 243 13.82 3.79 1.54
N TRP A 244 14.67 2.76 1.43
CA TRP A 244 14.22 1.37 1.56
C TRP A 244 13.56 1.07 2.91
N LEU A 245 14.10 1.59 4.01
CA LEU A 245 13.52 1.41 5.35
C LEU A 245 12.11 2.03 5.42
N LEU A 246 11.96 3.26 4.92
CA LEU A 246 10.68 3.96 4.89
C LEU A 246 9.67 3.30 3.97
N ARG A 247 10.13 2.79 2.83
CA ARG A 247 9.29 2.09 1.85
C ARG A 247 8.63 0.83 2.39
N ILE A 248 9.32 0.10 3.27
CA ILE A 248 8.93 -1.26 3.69
C ILE A 248 8.31 -1.29 5.10
N ALA A 249 8.46 -0.23 5.89
CA ALA A 249 7.83 -0.13 7.21
C ALA A 249 6.30 -0.16 7.11
N ASP A 250 5.63 -0.60 8.18
CA ASP A 250 4.18 -0.47 8.32
C ASP A 250 3.86 1.02 8.46
N GLY A 251 3.44 1.63 7.35
CA GLY A 251 3.37 3.07 7.16
C GLY A 251 2.20 3.69 7.90
N LYS A 252 1.06 3.02 7.90
CA LYS A 252 -0.17 3.38 8.60
C LYS A 252 0.07 3.45 10.10
N GLU A 253 0.68 2.41 10.68
CA GLU A 253 0.97 2.39 12.11
C GLU A 253 2.11 3.33 12.50
N LEU A 254 3.11 3.52 11.63
CA LEU A 254 4.17 4.51 11.82
C LEU A 254 3.63 5.94 11.81
N LEU A 255 2.75 6.28 10.86
CA LEU A 255 2.12 7.60 10.78
C LEU A 255 1.22 7.86 11.97
N ALA A 256 0.39 6.88 12.36
CA ALA A 256 -0.42 6.97 13.57
C ALA A 256 0.46 7.22 14.81
N LYS A 257 1.60 6.53 14.92
CA LYS A 257 2.54 6.73 16.03
C LYS A 257 3.15 8.13 16.02
N LEU A 258 3.54 8.65 14.86
CA LEU A 258 4.08 10.00 14.75
C LEU A 258 3.04 11.05 15.13
N ARG A 259 1.81 10.93 14.61
CA ARG A 259 0.69 11.80 14.98
C ARG A 259 0.47 11.83 16.49
N GLN A 260 0.52 10.66 17.14
CA GLN A 260 0.39 10.54 18.60
C GLN A 260 1.53 11.26 19.36
N LEU A 261 2.80 11.01 18.98
CA LEU A 261 3.96 11.62 19.65
C LEU A 261 4.04 13.14 19.49
N HIS A 262 3.32 13.67 18.51
CA HIS A 262 3.47 15.04 18.03
C HIS A 262 2.18 15.85 18.15
N GLY A 263 1.40 15.60 19.20
CA GLY A 263 0.25 16.43 19.58
C GLY A 263 -1.10 15.84 19.21
N ASN A 264 -1.18 14.53 18.95
CA ASN A 264 -2.40 13.82 18.53
C ASN A 264 -3.07 14.50 17.31
N LEU A 265 -2.27 14.72 16.26
CA LEU A 265 -2.73 15.37 15.03
C LEU A 265 -3.84 14.55 14.35
N GLY A 266 -4.79 15.24 13.72
CA GLY A 266 -5.92 14.64 13.03
C GLY A 266 -5.58 14.12 11.63
N ASP A 267 -6.61 13.74 10.88
CA ASP A 267 -6.47 13.14 9.55
C ASP A 267 -6.06 14.16 8.47
N GLU A 268 -6.10 15.46 8.80
CA GLU A 268 -5.59 16.53 7.94
C GLU A 268 -4.11 16.37 7.56
N VAL A 269 -3.34 15.62 8.36
CA VAL A 269 -1.93 15.31 8.10
C VAL A 269 -1.77 14.59 6.77
N GLU A 270 -2.57 13.56 6.51
CA GLU A 270 -2.49 12.79 5.26
C GLU A 270 -2.80 13.66 4.05
N GLY A 271 -3.82 14.52 4.14
CA GLY A 271 -4.14 15.48 3.09
C GLY A 271 -3.01 16.48 2.82
N ALA A 272 -2.29 16.94 3.85
CA ALA A 272 -1.14 17.83 3.69
C ALA A 272 0.07 17.12 3.07
N LEU A 273 0.35 15.90 3.51
CA LEU A 273 1.39 15.04 2.96
C LEU A 273 1.15 14.73 1.49
N LEU A 274 -0.08 14.32 1.14
CA LEU A 274 -0.49 14.06 -0.24
C LEU A 274 -0.28 15.28 -1.14
N ARG A 275 -0.69 16.48 -0.68
CA ARG A 275 -0.47 17.73 -1.44
C ARG A 275 1.01 18.01 -1.69
N ASP A 276 1.89 17.61 -0.78
CA ASP A 276 3.33 17.78 -0.94
C ASP A 276 3.91 16.77 -1.93
N VAL A 277 3.48 15.50 -1.84
CA VAL A 277 3.80 14.45 -2.84
C VAL A 277 3.40 14.90 -4.24
N CYS A 278 2.20 15.48 -4.41
CA CYS A 278 1.68 15.95 -5.68
C CYS A 278 2.51 17.07 -6.33
N LYS A 279 3.37 17.76 -5.57
CA LYS A 279 4.28 18.80 -6.12
C LYS A 279 5.63 18.24 -6.57
N GLY A 280 5.96 17.01 -6.17
CA GLY A 280 7.23 16.37 -6.44
C GLY A 280 7.29 15.61 -7.77
N GLY A 281 8.33 14.80 -7.95
CA GLY A 281 8.52 13.97 -9.14
C GLY A 281 7.72 12.65 -9.15
N TYR A 282 7.23 12.21 -8.00
CA TYR A 282 6.51 10.93 -7.85
C TYR A 282 5.25 10.83 -8.73
N PRO A 283 4.35 11.83 -8.79
CA PRO A 283 3.20 11.85 -9.71
C PRO A 283 3.52 11.43 -11.14
N ASN A 284 4.59 12.00 -11.71
CA ASN A 284 4.95 11.72 -13.09
C ASN A 284 5.48 10.28 -13.27
N ALA A 285 6.32 9.81 -12.33
CA ALA A 285 6.83 8.44 -12.35
C ALA A 285 5.71 7.40 -12.18
N PHE A 286 4.79 7.65 -11.24
CA PHE A 286 3.62 6.80 -10.99
C PHE A 286 2.69 6.73 -12.20
N ARG A 287 2.30 7.88 -12.75
CA ARG A 287 1.45 7.97 -13.93
C ARG A 287 2.08 7.29 -15.16
N THR A 288 3.37 7.55 -15.41
CA THR A 288 4.10 6.91 -16.52
C THR A 288 4.10 5.39 -16.36
N ALA A 289 4.30 4.89 -15.14
CA ALA A 289 4.27 3.46 -14.87
C ALA A 289 2.86 2.87 -15.10
N LEU A 290 1.79 3.55 -14.66
CA LEU A 290 0.41 3.12 -14.91
C LEU A 290 0.11 3.02 -16.40
N PHE A 291 0.44 4.04 -17.19
CA PHE A 291 0.23 4.04 -18.64
C PHE A 291 1.03 2.94 -19.34
N ARG A 292 2.29 2.73 -18.94
CA ARG A 292 3.13 1.64 -19.46
C ARG A 292 2.51 0.27 -19.18
N VAL A 293 2.05 0.02 -17.95
CA VAL A 293 1.46 -1.27 -17.57
C VAL A 293 0.10 -1.50 -18.24
N ALA A 294 -0.68 -0.43 -18.41
CA ALA A 294 -1.99 -0.51 -19.04
C ALA A 294 -1.97 -0.44 -20.57
N ASP A 295 -0.79 -0.28 -21.19
CA ASP A 295 -0.61 -0.06 -22.62
C ASP A 295 -1.49 1.10 -23.15
N VAL A 296 -1.51 2.20 -22.40
CA VAL A 296 -2.27 3.41 -22.73
C VAL A 296 -1.33 4.46 -23.31
N THR A 297 -1.62 4.92 -24.52
CA THR A 297 -1.00 6.14 -25.06
C THR A 297 -1.83 7.34 -24.62
N PRO A 298 -1.29 8.28 -23.84
CA PRO A 298 -2.07 9.41 -23.32
C PRO A 298 -2.59 10.28 -24.47
N SER A 299 -3.86 10.66 -24.38
CA SER A 299 -4.51 11.51 -25.38
C SER A 299 -3.84 12.89 -25.54
N THR A 300 -3.08 13.33 -24.54
CA THR A 300 -2.33 14.60 -24.52
C THR A 300 -1.03 14.62 -25.34
N PHE A 301 -0.61 13.48 -25.94
CA PHE A 301 0.48 13.46 -26.94
C PHE A 301 -0.02 13.57 -28.39
N ALA A 302 -1.34 13.65 -28.59
CA ALA A 302 -1.95 13.84 -29.90
C ALA A 302 -2.41 15.30 -30.06
N SER A 303 -1.47 16.24 -30.07
CA SER A 303 -1.69 17.61 -30.54
C SER A 303 -0.40 18.18 -31.12
#